data_AF-A0A957P6P6-F1
#
_entry.id   AF-A0A957P6P6-F1
#
_cell.length_a   1.000
_cell.length_b   1.000
_cell.length_c   1.000
_cell.angle_alpha   90.00
_cell.angle_beta   90.00
_cell.angle_gamma   90.00
#
_symmetry.space_group_name_H-M   'P 1'
#
loop_
_entity.id
_entity.type
_entity.pdbx_description
1 polymer ?
#
loop_
_entity_poly.entity_id
_entity_poly.type
_entity_poly.pdbx_seq_one_letter_code
_entity_poly.pdbx_strand_id
1 'polypeptide(L)'
;MLTINIDIARRFILGKQGLWPGRRWRGTEGTIAAMRAGEYLQLDPLQIIARSHDIQLHSRVLDYAPGLWEEVTYQQRQFFDWGGWLAT
;
A
#
# COMPACT_ATOMS: atom_id res chain seq x y z
N MET A 1 26.79 18.54 1.38
CA MET A 1 26.21 17.36 0.70
C MET A 1 26.18 16.22 1.70
N LEU A 2 25.03 15.60 1.93
CA LEU A 2 24.92 14.48 2.88
C LEU A 2 25.26 13.18 2.15
N THR A 3 26.27 12.44 2.62
CA THR A 3 26.69 11.16 2.03
C THR A 3 26.25 10.03 2.94
N ILE A 4 25.53 9.06 2.39
CA ILE A 4 25.05 7.87 3.10
C ILE A 4 25.72 6.61 2.54
N ASN A 5 25.95 5.61 3.39
CA ASN A 5 26.43 4.31 2.92
C ASN A 5 25.31 3.49 2.24
N ILE A 6 25.69 2.41 1.57
CA ILE A 6 24.75 1.58 0.81
C ILE A 6 23.64 0.96 1.69
N ASP A 7 23.94 0.64 2.95
CA ASP A 7 22.96 0.03 3.86
C ASP A 7 21.91 1.03 4.32
N ILE A 8 22.32 2.27 4.58
CA ILE A 8 21.40 3.38 4.86
C ILE A 8 20.55 3.66 3.62
N ALA A 9 21.12 3.68 2.42
CA ALA A 9 20.38 3.90 1.18
C ALA A 9 19.30 2.82 0.95
N ARG A 10 19.64 1.55 1.17
CA ARG A 10 18.69 0.42 1.09
C ARG A 10 17.55 0.55 2.11
N ARG A 11 17.89 0.83 3.37
CA ARG A 11 16.88 1.02 4.42
C ARG A 11 16.01 2.24 4.18
N PHE A 12 16.57 3.30 3.59
CA PHE A 12 15.82 4.49 3.23
C PHE A 12 14.76 4.17 2.16
N ILE A 13 15.14 3.52 1.06
CA ILE A 13 14.18 3.21 -0.02
C ILE A 13 13.12 2.21 0.44
N LEU A 14 13.51 1.14 1.15
CA LEU A 14 12.57 0.19 1.74
C LEU A 14 11.70 0.86 2.81
N GLY A 15 12.27 1.80 3.56
CA GLY A 15 11.59 2.58 4.58
C GLY A 15 10.49 3.47 4.01
N LYS A 16 10.79 4.21 2.94
CA LYS A 16 9.83 5.04 2.21
C LYS A 16 8.68 4.23 1.65
N GLN A 17 8.94 3.01 1.17
CA GLN A 17 7.91 2.11 0.64
C GLN A 17 7.14 1.32 1.71
N GLY A 18 7.45 1.48 3.01
CA GLY A 18 6.79 0.74 4.09
C GLY A 18 7.29 -0.70 4.30
N LEU A 19 8.35 -1.11 3.60
CA LEU A 19 8.90 -2.47 3.62
C LEU A 19 9.95 -2.68 4.72
N TRP A 20 10.51 -1.62 5.29
CA TRP A 20 11.49 -1.70 6.38
C TRP A 20 11.35 -0.60 7.45
N PRO A 21 11.12 -0.92 8.73
CA PRO A 21 10.71 -2.23 9.23
C PRO A 21 9.38 -2.65 8.59
N GLY A 22 9.24 -3.95 8.33
CA GLY A 22 8.06 -4.51 7.67
C GLY A 22 6.83 -4.48 8.56
N ARG A 23 5.65 -4.49 7.95
CA ARG A 23 4.34 -4.57 8.64
C ARG A 23 4.16 -3.60 9.81
N ARG A 24 4.54 -2.33 9.62
CA ARG A 24 4.51 -1.31 10.69
C ARG A 24 3.18 -0.58 10.86
N TRP A 25 2.24 -0.78 9.94
CA TRP A 25 0.89 -0.20 9.98
C TRP A 25 -0.14 -1.26 10.39
N ARG A 26 -1.35 -0.86 10.79
CA ARG A 26 -2.41 -1.79 11.24
C ARG A 26 -3.82 -1.32 10.87
N GLY A 27 -4.65 -2.25 10.42
CA GLY A 27 -6.08 -2.04 10.15
C GLY A 27 -6.35 -0.94 9.11
N THR A 28 -7.57 -0.38 9.14
CA THR A 28 -8.03 0.63 8.17
C THR A 28 -7.15 1.89 8.15
N GLU A 29 -6.84 2.46 9.32
CA GLU A 29 -5.93 3.62 9.42
C GLU A 29 -4.53 3.29 8.88
N GLY A 30 -4.07 2.06 9.12
CA GLY A 30 -2.83 1.56 8.55
C GLY A 30 -2.87 1.44 7.04
N THR A 31 -3.98 1.00 6.47
CA THR A 31 -4.20 0.95 5.01
C THR A 31 -4.13 2.35 4.41
N ILE A 32 -4.78 3.34 5.01
CA ILE A 32 -4.71 4.75 4.58
C ILE A 32 -3.27 5.25 4.61
N ALA A 33 -2.55 5.00 5.71
CA ALA A 33 -1.16 5.42 5.85
C ALA A 33 -0.24 4.73 4.82
N ALA A 34 -0.46 3.44 4.55
CA ALA A 34 0.31 2.68 3.58
C ALA A 34 0.08 3.19 2.14
N MET A 35 -1.18 3.43 1.76
CA MET A 35 -1.54 3.97 0.45
C MET A 35 -0.96 5.37 0.24
N ARG A 36 -1.01 6.24 1.25
CA ARG A 36 -0.37 7.57 1.20
C ARG A 36 1.15 7.49 1.10
N ALA A 37 1.79 6.56 1.81
CA ALA A 37 3.24 6.39 1.76
C ALA A 37 3.71 5.86 0.39
N GLY A 38 2.93 4.96 -0.22
CA GLY A 38 3.15 4.39 -1.54
C GLY A 38 2.76 5.29 -2.71
N GLU A 39 1.95 6.33 -2.46
CA GLU A 39 1.43 7.35 -3.39
C GLU A 39 0.48 6.79 -4.46
N TYR A 40 0.82 5.66 -5.07
CA TYR A 40 0.05 4.98 -6.11
C TYR A 40 -0.14 3.51 -5.76
N LEU A 41 -1.40 3.06 -5.71
CA LEU A 41 -1.75 1.64 -5.60
C LEU A 41 -2.20 1.15 -6.97
N GLN A 42 -1.37 0.31 -7.60
CA GLN A 42 -1.74 -0.25 -8.90
C GLN A 42 -2.80 -1.34 -8.73
N LEU A 43 -3.98 -1.08 -9.27
CA LEU A 43 -5.06 -2.04 -9.32
C LEU A 43 -4.80 -3.06 -10.43
N ASP A 44 -5.06 -4.32 -10.12
CA ASP A 44 -4.83 -5.46 -11.00
C ASP A 44 -6.10 -6.33 -10.98
N PRO A 45 -6.79 -6.48 -12.12
CA PRO A 45 -8.01 -7.28 -12.19
C PRO A 45 -7.74 -8.79 -12.15
N LEU A 46 -6.50 -9.22 -12.40
CA LEU A 46 -6.18 -10.64 -12.42
C LEU A 46 -6.13 -11.20 -11.00
N GLN A 47 -6.87 -12.29 -10.81
CA GLN A 47 -6.89 -13.04 -9.56
C GLN A 47 -6.57 -14.51 -9.83
N ILE A 48 -5.27 -14.82 -9.95
CA ILE A 48 -4.81 -16.21 -10.06
C ILE A 48 -4.77 -16.86 -8.67
N ILE A 49 -4.21 -16.15 -7.68
CA ILE A 49 -4.17 -16.56 -6.26
C ILE A 49 -4.75 -15.44 -5.39
N ALA A 50 -4.23 -14.23 -5.56
CA ALA A 50 -4.69 -12.99 -4.95
C ALA A 50 -4.41 -11.83 -5.90
N ARG A 51 -5.12 -10.71 -5.75
CA ARG A 51 -4.85 -9.52 -6.56
C ARG A 51 -3.58 -8.82 -6.09
N SER A 52 -2.82 -8.26 -7.02
CA SER A 52 -1.51 -7.67 -6.74
C SER A 52 -1.55 -6.57 -5.67
N HIS A 53 -2.59 -5.72 -5.66
CA HIS A 53 -2.76 -4.65 -4.67
C HIS A 53 -3.05 -5.18 -3.26
N ASP A 54 -3.80 -6.27 -3.14
CA ASP A 54 -4.07 -6.90 -1.84
C ASP A 54 -2.79 -7.46 -1.24
N ILE A 55 -1.95 -8.12 -2.05
CA ILE A 55 -0.64 -8.64 -1.62
C ILE A 55 0.26 -7.47 -1.19
N GLN A 56 0.25 -6.38 -1.95
CA GLN A 56 1.05 -5.20 -1.66
C GLN A 56 0.68 -4.61 -0.29
N LEU A 57 -0.61 -4.46 0.01
CA LEU A 57 -1.08 -3.91 1.28
C LEU A 57 -0.90 -4.91 2.43
N HIS A 58 -1.16 -6.20 2.21
CA HIS A 58 -0.94 -7.24 3.22
C HIS A 58 0.50 -7.30 3.72
N SER A 59 1.48 -7.09 2.84
CA SER A 59 2.91 -7.05 3.22
C SER A 59 3.30 -5.85 4.11
N ARG A 60 2.42 -4.84 4.22
CA ARG A 60 2.68 -3.55 4.88
C ARG A 60 1.80 -3.31 6.11
N VAL A 61 0.60 -3.88 6.13
CA VAL A 61 -0.44 -3.59 7.13
C VAL A 61 -0.79 -4.87 7.89
N LEU A 62 -0.67 -4.83 9.22
CA LEU A 62 -1.17 -5.86 10.12
C LEU A 62 -2.69 -5.85 10.11
N ASP A 63 -3.29 -7.04 10.17
CA ASP A 63 -4.74 -7.23 10.11
C ASP A 63 -5.39 -6.72 8.82
N TYR A 64 -4.61 -6.62 7.74
CA TYR A 64 -5.12 -6.30 6.43
C TYR A 64 -6.02 -7.42 5.88
N ALA A 65 -7.19 -7.03 5.38
CA ALA A 65 -8.10 -7.88 4.63
C ALA A 65 -8.48 -7.18 3.30
N PRO A 66 -8.74 -7.96 2.23
CA PRO A 66 -9.39 -7.42 1.02
C PRO A 66 -10.68 -6.68 1.38
N GLY A 67 -10.98 -5.58 0.70
CA GLY A 67 -12.09 -4.67 1.05
C GLY A 67 -11.64 -3.38 1.75
N LEU A 68 -10.53 -3.41 2.50
CA LEU A 68 -10.10 -2.24 3.27
C LEU A 68 -9.66 -1.06 2.39
N TRP A 69 -9.07 -1.32 1.22
CA TRP A 69 -8.67 -0.25 0.31
C TRP A 69 -9.90 0.31 -0.42
N GLU A 70 -10.86 -0.55 -0.76
CA GLU A 70 -12.13 -0.16 -1.39
C GLU A 70 -12.97 0.70 -0.45
N GLU A 71 -13.04 0.36 0.84
CA GLU A 71 -13.80 1.10 1.85
C GLU A 71 -13.32 2.57 1.92
N VAL A 72 -12.02 2.76 2.09
CA VAL A 72 -11.44 4.11 2.25
C VAL A 72 -11.45 4.90 0.93
N THR A 73 -11.44 4.20 -0.21
CA THR A 73 -11.47 4.83 -1.54
C THR A 73 -12.89 5.20 -1.95
N TYR A 74 -13.82 4.26 -1.94
CA TYR A 74 -15.15 4.45 -2.51
C TYR A 74 -16.21 4.87 -1.49
N GLN A 75 -16.19 4.30 -0.29
CA GLN A 75 -17.20 4.63 0.74
C GLN A 75 -16.84 5.92 1.47
N GLN A 76 -15.60 6.02 1.94
CA GLN A 76 -15.13 7.17 2.73
C GLN A 76 -14.57 8.30 1.85
N ARG A 77 -14.33 8.06 0.56
CA ARG A 77 -13.84 9.06 -0.41
C ARG A 77 -12.53 9.74 -0.01
N GLN A 78 -11.63 9.00 0.66
CA GLN A 78 -10.31 9.51 1.02
C GLN A 78 -9.29 9.42 -0.13
N PHE A 79 -9.60 8.57 -1.12
CA PHE A 79 -8.79 8.35 -2.32
C PHE A 79 -9.69 8.37 -3.55
N PHE A 80 -9.09 8.42 -4.72
CA PHE A 80 -9.79 8.27 -5.99
C PHE A 80 -9.08 7.21 -6.83
N ASP A 81 -9.89 6.42 -7.54
CA ASP A 81 -9.45 5.52 -8.59
C ASP A 81 -9.60 6.23 -9.95
N TRP A 82 -8.68 5.98 -10.88
CA TRP A 82 -8.78 6.43 -12.26
C TRP A 82 -8.45 5.29 -13.21
N GLY A 83 -9.13 5.27 -14.36
CA GLY A 83 -9.01 4.21 -15.37
C GLY A 83 -10.15 3.20 -15.36
N GLY A 84 -11.04 3.23 -14.36
CA GLY A 84 -12.35 2.57 -14.39
C GLY A 84 -12.31 1.04 -14.47
N TRP A 85 -11.19 0.42 -14.05
CA TRP A 85 -10.95 -1.01 -14.26
C TRP A 85 -11.63 -1.93 -13.22
N LEU A 86 -11.86 -1.44 -12.00
CA LEU A 86 -12.43 -2.25 -10.90
C LEU A 86 -13.68 -1.65 -10.25
N ALA A 87 -14.05 -0.41 -10.57
CA ALA A 87 -15.28 0.21 -10.13
C ALA A 87 -16.43 -0.18 -11.07
N THR A 88 -17.10 -1.30 -10.78
CA THR A 88 -18.41 -1.65 -11.34
C THR A 88 -19.43 -1.76 -10.23
#